data_AF-A0A1V1TII0-F1
#
_entry.id   AF-A0A1V1TII0-F1
#
_cell.length_a   1.000
_cell.length_b   1.000
_cell.length_c   1.000
_cell.angle_alpha   90.00
_cell.angle_beta   90.00
_cell.angle_gamma   90.00
#
_symmetry.space_group_name_H-M   'P 1'
#
loop_
_entity.id
_entity.type
_entity.pdbx_description
1 polymer ?
#
loop_
_entity_poly.entity_id
_entity_poly.type
_entity_poly.pdbx_seq_one_letter_code
_entity_poly.pdbx_strand_id
1 'polypeptide(L)'
;MAKRRATVPDTHEMDDLKLDNAETTYTNSNINDSSAGVAVKREKLSVEHDDRVLTRLGKVPVLKRNFAFMSMLGFTCTVMNTWEGELQLFLQSFQNGGSAGSIYGYIIVWIGTLCVFATMGELASMAPTSGGQYHWVYMLSPRSCRKFLSYFIGWLNVIGWQAAVAGLGYLSAALVQGVAVMGNPSYQPKSWQTTLLLWASIAFAVFFNTIIISALPKVEGVILILHVLGFFAVLVPLVYLSPHRGAEQVFTEFMNIGGWQTQGLSFFIGIIASVFNFLGADGAVHMSEEIQNAAVIVPRAMVFSVLLNGALGFGILVAILFCLGDVEMALASPTGFPFMAIFEQGVGSVPGAQTMASILVILMLCGTVSVVASASRMTWSFARDRGLPGWVHIGKVGLPSPPQVVILT
;
A
#
# COMPACT_ATOMS: atom_id res chain seq x y z
N MET A 1 22.28 -55.84 -32.28
CA MET A 1 21.54 -56.97 -31.66
C MET A 1 20.54 -56.42 -30.64
N ALA A 2 19.25 -56.67 -30.93
CA ALA A 2 18.06 -56.65 -30.08
C ALA A 2 17.86 -55.58 -28.97
N LYS A 3 17.04 -54.57 -29.31
CA LYS A 3 16.16 -53.83 -28.39
C LYS A 3 15.18 -54.80 -27.70
N ARG A 4 15.08 -54.76 -26.36
CA ARG A 4 13.92 -55.34 -25.63
C ARG A 4 12.87 -54.26 -25.37
N ARG A 5 11.69 -54.51 -25.91
CA ARG A 5 10.41 -53.80 -25.71
C ARG A 5 9.88 -54.21 -24.33
N ALA A 6 9.54 -53.25 -23.47
CA ALA A 6 8.74 -53.52 -22.27
C ALA A 6 7.30 -53.12 -22.57
N THR A 7 6.41 -54.08 -22.36
CA THR A 7 4.96 -54.05 -22.57
C THR A 7 4.24 -53.35 -21.43
N VAL A 8 3.21 -52.56 -21.77
CA VAL A 8 2.25 -51.92 -20.86
C VAL A 8 1.22 -52.98 -20.42
N PRO A 9 0.84 -53.09 -19.14
CA PRO A 9 -0.29 -53.94 -18.75
C PRO A 9 -1.63 -53.19 -18.86
N ASP A 10 -2.63 -53.90 -19.36
CA ASP A 10 -4.01 -53.45 -19.58
C ASP A 10 -4.80 -53.21 -18.29
N THR A 11 -5.75 -52.28 -18.40
CA THR A 11 -6.73 -51.86 -17.40
C THR A 11 -7.95 -52.79 -17.40
N HIS A 12 -7.89 -53.92 -16.69
CA HIS A 12 -9.08 -54.67 -16.24
C HIS A 12 -8.65 -55.88 -15.40
N GLU A 13 -8.36 -55.69 -14.11
CA GLU A 13 -8.34 -56.74 -13.07
C GLU A 13 -7.81 -56.13 -11.76
N MET A 14 -8.66 -55.47 -10.97
CA MET A 14 -8.34 -55.16 -9.56
C MET A 14 -9.56 -54.77 -8.71
N ASP A 15 -10.79 -55.09 -9.14
CA ASP A 15 -12.02 -54.73 -8.41
C ASP A 15 -12.61 -55.84 -7.51
N ASP A 16 -12.11 -57.06 -7.58
CA ASP A 16 -12.64 -58.15 -6.76
C ASP A 16 -11.56 -58.71 -5.84
N LEU A 17 -11.47 -58.19 -4.61
CA LEU A 17 -11.03 -58.86 -3.38
C LEU A 17 -10.65 -57.81 -2.32
N LYS A 18 -11.64 -57.35 -1.55
CA LYS A 18 -11.56 -56.97 -0.11
C LYS A 18 -12.91 -56.41 0.37
N LEU A 19 -13.92 -57.29 0.36
CA LEU A 19 -15.10 -57.17 1.21
C LEU A 19 -14.99 -58.28 2.25
N ASP A 20 -14.50 -57.93 3.43
CA ASP A 20 -14.91 -58.48 4.73
C ASP A 20 -13.92 -58.03 5.81
N ASN A 21 -14.41 -57.15 6.68
CA ASN A 21 -14.13 -57.04 8.11
C ASN A 21 -14.67 -55.70 8.61
N ALA A 22 -15.99 -55.62 8.71
CA ALA A 22 -16.68 -54.60 9.47
C ALA A 22 -17.17 -55.24 10.78
N GLU A 23 -16.39 -55.10 11.85
CA GLU A 23 -16.89 -55.24 13.21
C GLU A 23 -16.22 -54.19 14.13
N THR A 24 -16.96 -53.10 14.31
CA THR A 24 -17.28 -52.47 15.59
C THR A 24 -16.12 -52.27 16.60
N THR A 25 -15.49 -51.10 16.54
CA THR A 25 -14.97 -50.43 17.74
C THR A 25 -15.39 -48.96 17.69
N TYR A 26 -16.58 -48.69 18.21
CA TYR A 26 -17.03 -47.33 18.54
C TYR A 26 -16.43 -46.95 19.89
N THR A 27 -15.26 -46.30 19.87
CA THR A 27 -14.82 -45.47 21.00
C THR A 27 -14.99 -44.01 20.59
N ASN A 28 -15.95 -43.36 21.26
CA ASN A 28 -16.19 -41.92 21.23
C ASN A 28 -14.93 -41.14 21.60
N SER A 29 -14.24 -40.60 20.59
CA SER A 29 -13.28 -39.51 20.76
C SER A 29 -13.36 -38.55 19.56
N ASN A 30 -14.43 -37.76 19.52
CA ASN A 30 -14.55 -36.55 18.70
C ASN A 30 -15.51 -35.63 19.45
N ILE A 31 -15.15 -34.38 19.73
CA ILE A 31 -15.67 -33.25 18.95
C ILE A 31 -14.66 -32.08 18.81
N ASN A 32 -13.52 -32.08 19.51
CA ASN A 32 -12.58 -30.94 19.46
C ASN A 32 -11.41 -31.06 18.47
N ASP A 33 -11.19 -32.22 17.83
CA ASP A 33 -10.06 -32.46 16.91
C ASP A 33 -10.42 -32.34 15.40
N SER A 34 -11.70 -32.18 15.08
CA SER A 34 -12.17 -32.16 13.68
C SER A 34 -12.04 -30.80 13.01
N SER A 35 -12.24 -29.70 13.75
CA SER A 35 -12.22 -28.34 13.18
C SER A 35 -10.80 -27.91 12.79
N ALA A 36 -9.81 -28.20 13.63
CA ALA A 36 -8.40 -27.89 13.38
C ALA A 36 -7.85 -28.72 12.21
N GLY A 37 -8.16 -30.03 12.16
CA GLY A 37 -7.76 -30.89 11.05
C GLY A 37 -8.38 -30.50 9.72
N VAL A 38 -9.65 -30.07 9.72
CA VAL A 38 -10.34 -29.55 8.52
C VAL A 38 -9.75 -28.22 8.07
N ALA A 39 -9.42 -27.31 9.01
CA ALA A 39 -8.79 -26.03 8.70
C ALA A 39 -7.40 -26.22 8.03
N VAL A 40 -6.56 -27.08 8.59
CA VAL A 40 -5.23 -27.40 8.04
C VAL A 40 -5.33 -28.04 6.65
N LYS A 41 -6.30 -28.94 6.44
CA LYS A 41 -6.54 -29.55 5.12
C LYS A 41 -6.99 -28.52 4.09
N ARG A 42 -7.87 -27.59 4.48
CA ARG A 42 -8.35 -26.51 3.61
C ARG A 42 -7.23 -25.54 3.22
N GLU A 43 -6.34 -25.22 4.16
CA GLU A 43 -5.18 -24.37 3.90
C GLU A 43 -4.22 -25.02 2.90
N LYS A 44 -3.87 -26.30 3.09
CA LYS A 44 -3.03 -27.04 2.14
C LYS A 44 -3.61 -27.06 0.72
N LEU A 45 -4.91 -27.36 0.60
CA LEU A 45 -5.60 -27.37 -0.70
C LEU A 45 -5.61 -25.97 -1.36
N SER A 46 -5.72 -24.89 -0.58
CA SER A 46 -5.63 -23.53 -1.09
C SER A 46 -4.24 -23.22 -1.64
N VAL A 47 -3.17 -23.59 -0.93
CA VAL A 47 -1.79 -23.36 -1.38
C VAL A 47 -1.50 -24.14 -2.66
N GLU A 48 -1.91 -25.41 -2.74
CA GLU A 48 -1.76 -26.20 -3.97
C GLU A 48 -2.53 -25.60 -5.16
N HIS A 49 -3.70 -25.02 -4.92
CA HIS A 49 -4.46 -24.31 -5.94
C HIS A 49 -3.71 -23.07 -6.46
N ASP A 50 -3.23 -22.22 -5.54
CA ASP A 50 -2.49 -21.00 -5.89
C ASP A 50 -1.20 -21.33 -6.69
N ASP A 51 -0.50 -22.40 -6.31
CA ASP A 51 0.71 -22.85 -7.00
C ASP A 51 0.43 -23.37 -8.41
N ARG A 52 -0.70 -24.08 -8.60
CA ARG A 52 -1.17 -24.48 -9.94
C ARG A 52 -1.52 -23.27 -10.82
N VAL A 53 -2.16 -22.25 -10.25
CA VAL A 53 -2.48 -21.00 -10.96
C VAL A 53 -1.19 -20.30 -11.42
N LEU A 54 -0.20 -20.15 -10.55
CA LEU A 54 1.10 -19.57 -10.92
C LEU A 54 1.82 -20.38 -12.02
N THR A 55 1.81 -21.71 -11.90
CA THR A 55 2.46 -22.60 -12.87
C THR A 55 1.81 -22.46 -14.25
N ARG A 56 0.48 -22.36 -14.32
CA ARG A 56 -0.25 -22.10 -15.57
C ARG A 56 0.14 -20.76 -16.20
N LEU A 57 0.47 -19.76 -15.38
CA LEU A 57 0.93 -18.43 -15.80
C LEU A 57 2.43 -18.38 -16.09
N GLY A 58 3.13 -19.52 -16.09
CA GLY A 58 4.56 -19.61 -16.38
C GLY A 58 5.45 -19.13 -15.24
N LYS A 59 4.93 -19.05 -14.00
CA LYS A 59 5.67 -18.66 -12.81
C LYS A 59 5.94 -19.88 -11.93
N VAL A 60 7.19 -20.04 -11.50
CA VAL A 60 7.57 -21.07 -10.52
C VAL A 60 7.26 -20.53 -9.13
N PRO A 61 6.42 -21.21 -8.33
CA PRO A 61 6.17 -20.83 -6.95
C PRO A 61 7.45 -20.98 -6.12
N VAL A 62 7.94 -19.88 -5.56
CA VAL A 62 9.16 -19.86 -4.72
C VAL A 62 8.97 -19.12 -3.39
N LEU A 63 7.86 -18.38 -3.25
CA LEU A 63 7.55 -17.57 -2.08
C LEU A 63 6.52 -18.26 -1.18
N LYS A 64 6.65 -18.04 0.14
CA LYS A 64 5.71 -18.58 1.14
C LYS A 64 4.47 -17.70 1.23
N ARG A 65 3.30 -18.33 1.37
CA ARG A 65 2.02 -17.63 1.55
C ARG A 65 1.89 -17.17 3.01
N ASN A 66 2.27 -15.93 3.28
CA ASN A 66 2.30 -15.36 4.62
C ASN A 66 1.16 -14.35 4.87
N PHE A 67 0.49 -13.87 3.81
CA PHE A 67 -0.52 -12.83 3.90
C PHE A 67 -1.94 -13.36 3.69
N ALA A 68 -2.85 -12.87 4.54
CA ALA A 68 -4.29 -13.05 4.45
C ALA A 68 -4.99 -11.69 4.22
N PHE A 69 -6.31 -11.70 4.09
CA PHE A 69 -7.08 -10.50 3.67
C PHE A 69 -6.88 -9.29 4.58
N MET A 70 -6.98 -9.43 5.91
CA MET A 70 -6.86 -8.29 6.82
C MET A 70 -5.44 -7.70 6.83
N SER A 71 -4.41 -8.55 6.81
CA SER A 71 -3.02 -8.11 6.68
C SER A 71 -2.78 -7.38 5.36
N MET A 72 -3.38 -7.85 4.25
CA MET A 72 -3.23 -7.19 2.96
C MET A 72 -4.01 -5.90 2.84
N LEU A 73 -5.20 -5.83 3.44
CA LEU A 73 -5.96 -4.59 3.53
C LEU A 73 -5.19 -3.55 4.35
N GLY A 74 -4.60 -3.96 5.47
CA GLY A 74 -3.71 -3.11 6.26
C GLY A 74 -2.54 -2.62 5.45
N PHE A 75 -1.81 -3.54 4.81
CA PHE A 75 -0.69 -3.23 3.94
C PHE A 75 -1.04 -2.18 2.88
N THR A 76 -2.12 -2.36 2.11
CA THR A 76 -2.45 -1.39 1.06
C THR A 76 -2.95 -0.06 1.61
N CYS A 77 -3.67 -0.07 2.74
CA CYS A 77 -4.08 1.18 3.40
C CYS A 77 -2.86 1.98 3.89
N THR A 78 -1.89 1.30 4.49
CA THR A 78 -0.66 1.86 5.04
C THR A 78 0.33 2.29 3.96
N VAL A 79 0.38 1.60 2.81
CA VAL A 79 1.17 2.10 1.66
C VAL A 79 0.62 3.44 1.15
N MET A 80 -0.70 3.59 1.09
CA MET A 80 -1.32 4.82 0.59
C MET A 80 -1.27 5.97 1.60
N ASN A 81 -1.47 5.71 2.90
CA ASN A 81 -1.52 6.71 3.99
C ASN A 81 -2.29 7.99 3.59
N THR A 82 -3.49 7.80 3.04
CA THR A 82 -4.19 8.86 2.29
C THR A 82 -4.56 10.05 3.16
N TRP A 83 -5.02 9.84 4.41
CA TRP A 83 -5.45 10.94 5.26
C TRP A 83 -4.25 11.68 5.87
N GLU A 84 -3.14 11.01 6.11
CA GLU A 84 -1.86 11.60 6.51
C GLU A 84 -1.21 12.37 5.36
N GLY A 85 -1.25 11.81 4.15
CA GLY A 85 -0.79 12.46 2.92
C GLY A 85 -1.61 13.70 2.59
N GLU A 86 -2.94 13.64 2.76
CA GLU A 86 -3.83 14.79 2.56
C GLU A 86 -3.49 15.96 3.49
N LEU A 87 -3.18 15.69 4.75
CA LEU A 87 -2.72 16.72 5.68
C LEU A 87 -1.36 17.31 5.28
N GLN A 88 -0.40 16.47 4.86
CA GLN A 88 0.94 16.92 4.46
C GLN A 88 0.94 17.72 3.16
N LEU A 89 0.11 17.33 2.19
CA LEU A 89 0.01 17.95 0.88
C LEU A 89 -1.14 18.96 0.77
N PHE A 90 -1.86 19.19 1.88
CA PHE A 90 -2.99 20.12 1.97
C PHE A 90 -2.71 21.46 1.30
N LEU A 91 -1.50 21.99 1.54
CA LEU A 91 -1.08 23.28 1.02
C LEU A 91 -1.18 23.40 -0.51
N GLN A 92 -0.80 22.33 -1.22
CA GLN A 92 -0.79 22.28 -2.67
C GLN A 92 -2.22 22.38 -3.24
N SER A 93 -3.15 21.59 -2.70
CA SER A 93 -4.57 21.65 -3.07
C SER A 93 -5.17 23.00 -2.73
N PHE A 94 -4.91 23.49 -1.52
CA PHE A 94 -5.51 24.71 -0.99
C PHE A 94 -5.05 25.97 -1.74
N GLN A 95 -3.75 26.13 -1.99
CA GLN A 95 -3.23 27.31 -2.72
C GLN A 95 -3.72 27.41 -4.16
N ASN A 96 -3.94 26.26 -4.80
CA ASN A 96 -4.26 26.21 -6.22
C ASN A 96 -5.74 25.90 -6.50
N GLY A 97 -6.54 25.55 -5.50
CA GLY A 97 -7.96 25.26 -5.64
C GLY A 97 -8.86 25.95 -4.63
N GLY A 98 -8.32 26.51 -3.55
CA GLY A 98 -9.10 26.92 -2.38
C GLY A 98 -9.75 25.72 -1.68
N SER A 99 -10.65 26.01 -0.75
CA SER A 99 -11.42 25.00 -0.02
C SER A 99 -12.29 24.17 -0.98
N ALA A 100 -13.01 24.84 -1.88
CA ALA A 100 -13.90 24.21 -2.84
C ALA A 100 -13.13 23.32 -3.83
N GLY A 101 -12.04 23.84 -4.41
CA GLY A 101 -11.22 23.08 -5.35
C GLY A 101 -10.58 21.85 -4.71
N SER A 102 -10.19 21.93 -3.44
CA SER A 102 -9.66 20.77 -2.71
C SER A 102 -10.72 19.68 -2.55
N ILE A 103 -11.95 20.03 -2.15
CA ILE A 103 -13.06 19.08 -1.97
C ILE A 103 -13.45 18.41 -3.29
N TYR A 104 -13.74 19.21 -4.32
CA TYR A 104 -14.22 18.68 -5.59
C TYR A 104 -13.11 17.94 -6.34
N GLY A 105 -11.87 18.44 -6.25
CA GLY A 105 -10.69 17.75 -6.79
C GLY A 105 -10.51 16.38 -6.16
N TYR A 106 -10.61 16.28 -4.84
CA TYR A 106 -10.50 15.02 -4.12
C TYR A 106 -11.59 14.01 -4.55
N ILE A 107 -12.85 14.44 -4.65
CA ILE A 107 -13.96 13.56 -5.08
C ILE A 107 -13.72 13.02 -6.50
N ILE A 108 -13.32 13.90 -7.43
CA ILE A 108 -13.03 13.52 -8.82
C ILE A 108 -11.91 12.48 -8.87
N VAL A 109 -10.81 12.71 -8.13
CA VAL A 109 -9.70 11.77 -8.06
C VAL A 109 -10.15 10.45 -7.44
N TRP A 110 -10.89 10.49 -6.33
CA TRP A 110 -11.31 9.28 -5.64
C TRP A 110 -12.15 8.36 -6.54
N ILE A 111 -13.13 8.93 -7.26
CA ILE A 111 -13.94 8.18 -8.23
C ILE A 111 -13.07 7.64 -9.38
N GLY A 112 -12.17 8.47 -9.92
CA GLY A 112 -11.25 8.04 -10.98
C GLY A 112 -10.36 6.88 -10.54
N THR A 113 -9.79 6.96 -9.33
CA THR A 113 -8.98 5.92 -8.71
C THR A 113 -9.77 4.63 -8.51
N LEU A 114 -11.03 4.70 -8.06
CA LEU A 114 -11.89 3.52 -7.93
C LEU A 114 -12.10 2.82 -9.27
N CYS A 115 -12.31 3.57 -10.36
CA CYS A 115 -12.41 2.99 -11.70
C CYS A 115 -11.12 2.28 -12.11
N VAL A 116 -9.96 2.91 -11.89
CA VAL A 116 -8.64 2.31 -12.19
C VAL A 116 -8.46 1.00 -11.42
N PHE A 117 -8.71 1.01 -10.11
CA PHE A 117 -8.50 -0.16 -9.26
C PHE A 117 -9.56 -1.25 -9.43
N ALA A 118 -10.77 -0.92 -9.88
CA ALA A 118 -11.75 -1.91 -10.32
C ALA A 118 -11.22 -2.69 -11.54
N THR A 119 -10.72 -2.00 -12.56
CA THR A 119 -10.11 -2.64 -13.74
C THR A 119 -8.86 -3.45 -13.38
N MET A 120 -7.96 -2.90 -12.55
CA MET A 120 -6.80 -3.67 -12.07
C MET A 120 -7.22 -4.88 -11.22
N GLY A 121 -8.33 -4.79 -10.50
CA GLY A 121 -8.92 -5.90 -9.75
C GLY A 121 -9.31 -7.07 -10.65
N GLU A 122 -9.96 -6.82 -11.78
CA GLU A 122 -10.30 -7.86 -12.76
C GLU A 122 -9.03 -8.56 -13.30
N LEU A 123 -7.99 -7.77 -13.62
CA LEU A 123 -6.71 -8.30 -14.09
C LEU A 123 -5.99 -9.13 -13.02
N ALA A 124 -5.98 -8.65 -11.78
CA ALA A 124 -5.40 -9.35 -10.64
C ALA A 124 -6.15 -10.65 -10.32
N SER A 125 -7.48 -10.66 -10.48
CA SER A 125 -8.27 -11.87 -10.32
C SER A 125 -7.97 -12.93 -11.38
N MET A 126 -7.78 -12.50 -12.63
CA MET A 126 -7.44 -13.38 -13.74
C MET A 126 -6.00 -13.93 -13.65
N ALA A 127 -5.06 -13.08 -13.24
CA ALA A 127 -3.63 -13.41 -13.22
C ALA A 127 -2.89 -12.76 -12.03
N PRO A 128 -2.99 -13.35 -10.83
CA PRO A 128 -2.40 -12.82 -9.60
C PRO A 128 -0.90 -13.13 -9.51
N THR A 129 -0.09 -12.43 -10.31
CA THR A 129 1.38 -12.55 -10.28
C THR A 129 2.02 -11.29 -9.73
N SER A 130 3.15 -11.41 -9.04
CA SER A 130 3.91 -10.25 -8.54
C SER A 130 4.37 -9.29 -9.64
N GLY A 131 4.44 -9.77 -10.89
CA GLY A 131 4.74 -8.93 -12.05
C GLY A 131 3.61 -8.01 -12.52
N GLY A 132 2.40 -8.17 -11.98
CA GLY A 132 1.28 -7.24 -12.16
C GLY A 132 1.13 -6.66 -13.56
N GLN A 133 1.20 -5.34 -13.63
CA GLN A 133 0.94 -4.52 -14.80
C GLN A 133 1.77 -4.93 -16.03
N TYR A 134 3.08 -5.14 -15.87
CA TYR A 134 3.92 -5.49 -17.02
C TYR A 134 3.60 -6.89 -17.54
N HIS A 135 3.20 -7.80 -16.65
CA HIS A 135 2.77 -9.13 -17.04
C HIS A 135 1.40 -9.12 -17.73
N TRP A 136 0.44 -8.35 -17.22
CA TRP A 136 -0.87 -8.17 -17.85
C TRP A 136 -0.75 -7.55 -19.25
N VAL A 137 0.12 -6.56 -19.41
CA VAL A 137 0.41 -5.95 -20.71
C VAL A 137 0.99 -6.96 -21.69
N TYR A 138 1.89 -7.84 -21.24
CA TYR A 138 2.42 -8.92 -22.08
C TYR A 138 1.33 -9.89 -22.56
N MET A 139 0.37 -10.22 -21.69
CA MET A 139 -0.70 -11.17 -21.99
C MET A 139 -1.75 -10.58 -22.94
N LEU A 140 -2.11 -9.31 -22.76
CA LEU A 140 -3.24 -8.69 -23.47
C LEU A 140 -2.83 -7.95 -24.75
N SER A 141 -1.56 -7.57 -24.88
CA SER A 141 -1.09 -6.83 -26.07
C SER A 141 -0.92 -7.74 -27.29
N PRO A 142 -1.06 -7.19 -28.52
CA PRO A 142 -0.75 -7.91 -29.75
C PRO A 142 0.67 -8.51 -29.75
N ARG A 143 0.82 -9.68 -30.38
CA ARG A 143 2.10 -10.43 -30.38
C ARG A 143 3.28 -9.63 -30.92
N SER A 144 3.04 -8.68 -31.83
CA SER A 144 4.06 -7.82 -32.45
C SER A 144 4.70 -6.84 -31.46
N CYS A 145 3.95 -6.31 -30.50
CA CYS A 145 4.42 -5.26 -29.58
C CYS A 145 4.47 -5.68 -28.10
N ARG A 146 3.89 -6.82 -27.72
CA ARG A 146 3.76 -7.23 -26.31
C ARG A 146 5.06 -7.24 -25.50
N LYS A 147 6.20 -7.59 -26.11
CA LYS A 147 7.50 -7.60 -25.42
C LYS A 147 7.98 -6.18 -25.12
N PHE A 148 7.88 -5.29 -26.10
CA PHE A 148 8.29 -3.90 -25.97
C PHE A 148 7.40 -3.17 -24.95
N LEU A 149 6.07 -3.29 -25.08
CA LEU A 149 5.13 -2.64 -24.17
C LEU A 149 5.28 -3.16 -22.74
N SER A 150 5.40 -4.48 -22.56
CA SER A 150 5.65 -5.07 -21.24
C SER A 150 6.95 -4.56 -20.62
N TYR A 151 8.04 -4.52 -21.40
CA TYR A 151 9.32 -4.02 -20.90
C TYR A 151 9.25 -2.53 -20.50
N PHE A 152 8.59 -1.71 -21.31
CA PHE A 152 8.38 -0.29 -21.03
C PHE A 152 7.58 -0.08 -19.74
N ILE A 153 6.45 -0.79 -19.58
CA ILE A 153 5.62 -0.73 -18.38
C ILE A 153 6.36 -1.27 -17.15
N GLY A 154 7.17 -2.32 -17.31
CA GLY A 154 8.00 -2.86 -16.23
C GLY A 154 8.97 -1.83 -15.68
N TRP A 155 9.65 -1.08 -16.56
CA TRP A 155 10.54 0.01 -16.15
C TRP A 155 9.81 1.19 -15.52
N LEU A 156 8.70 1.63 -16.10
CA LEU A 156 7.88 2.69 -15.49
C LEU A 156 7.45 2.30 -14.08
N ASN A 157 7.07 1.04 -13.88
CA ASN A 157 6.63 0.58 -12.57
C ASN A 157 7.80 0.46 -11.58
N VAL A 158 8.97 -0.06 -11.99
CA VAL A 158 10.16 -0.06 -11.13
C VAL A 158 10.52 1.38 -10.73
N ILE A 159 10.65 2.30 -11.69
CA ILE A 159 11.00 3.70 -11.39
C ILE A 159 9.96 4.35 -10.48
N GLY A 160 8.66 4.11 -10.74
CA GLY A 160 7.57 4.64 -9.93
C GLY A 160 7.66 4.19 -8.46
N TRP A 161 7.88 2.89 -8.23
CA TRP A 161 8.02 2.37 -6.87
C TRP A 161 9.31 2.82 -6.17
N GLN A 162 10.42 3.00 -6.89
CA GLN A 162 11.66 3.59 -6.32
C GLN A 162 11.44 5.07 -5.94
N ALA A 163 10.75 5.83 -6.80
CA ALA A 163 10.37 7.20 -6.51
C ALA A 163 9.40 7.28 -5.32
N ALA A 164 8.49 6.30 -5.16
CA ALA A 164 7.60 6.21 -4.01
C ALA A 164 8.36 5.97 -2.70
N VAL A 165 9.36 5.09 -2.68
CA VAL A 165 10.24 4.88 -1.50
C VAL A 165 10.94 6.18 -1.12
N ALA A 166 11.55 6.88 -2.09
CA ALA A 166 12.23 8.15 -1.83
C ALA A 166 11.25 9.25 -1.37
N GLY A 167 10.08 9.36 -2.01
CA GLY A 167 9.07 10.36 -1.72
C GLY A 167 8.44 10.17 -0.34
N LEU A 168 7.96 8.97 -0.02
CA LEU A 168 7.37 8.66 1.30
C LEU A 168 8.40 8.71 2.42
N GLY A 169 9.63 8.25 2.15
CA GLY A 169 10.74 8.40 3.08
C GLY A 169 11.04 9.88 3.39
N TYR A 170 10.97 10.75 2.37
CA TYR A 170 11.22 12.18 2.53
C TYR A 170 10.09 12.85 3.30
N LEU A 171 8.83 12.55 2.96
CA LEU A 171 7.67 13.07 3.68
C LEU A 171 7.71 12.68 5.16
N SER A 172 8.02 11.41 5.46
CA SER A 172 8.21 10.93 6.84
C SER A 172 9.31 11.70 7.58
N ALA A 173 10.45 11.92 6.93
CA ALA A 173 11.59 12.63 7.50
C ALA A 173 11.32 14.12 7.75
N ALA A 174 10.68 14.78 6.78
CA ALA A 174 10.25 16.18 6.89
C ALA A 174 9.23 16.33 8.03
N LEU A 175 8.30 15.38 8.15
CA LEU A 175 7.29 15.38 9.20
C LEU A 175 7.90 15.24 10.61
N VAL A 176 8.90 14.34 10.78
CA VAL A 176 9.68 14.25 12.03
C VAL A 176 10.34 15.59 12.37
N GLN A 177 10.93 16.25 11.36
CA GLN A 177 11.58 17.55 11.56
C GLN A 177 10.56 18.65 11.92
N GLY A 178 9.38 18.66 11.32
CA GLY A 178 8.29 19.58 11.65
C GLY A 178 7.82 19.43 13.11
N VAL A 179 7.64 18.19 13.56
CA VAL A 179 7.31 17.88 14.96
C VAL A 179 8.42 18.36 15.92
N ALA A 180 9.69 18.23 15.54
CA ALA A 180 10.81 18.74 16.32
C ALA A 180 10.83 20.27 16.43
N VAL A 181 10.46 20.98 15.35
CA VAL A 181 10.30 22.44 15.34
C VAL A 181 9.18 22.87 16.32
N MET A 182 8.04 22.17 16.33
CA MET A 182 6.95 22.47 17.27
C MET A 182 7.39 22.35 18.73
N GLY A 183 8.05 21.24 19.08
CA GLY A 183 8.43 20.96 20.46
C GLY A 183 9.63 21.74 20.98
N ASN A 184 10.43 22.34 20.08
CA ASN A 184 11.63 23.09 20.45
C ASN A 184 11.80 24.35 19.57
N PRO A 185 11.37 25.53 20.06
CA PRO A 185 11.51 26.78 19.32
C PRO A 185 12.96 27.19 18.99
N SER A 186 13.95 26.62 19.68
CA SER A 186 15.37 26.89 19.40
C SER A 186 15.95 25.98 18.30
N TYR A 187 15.20 24.97 17.85
CA TYR A 187 15.64 24.08 16.78
C TYR A 187 15.58 24.79 15.43
N GLN A 188 16.73 24.85 14.75
CA GLN A 188 16.86 25.48 13.43
C GLN A 188 16.91 24.37 12.36
N PRO A 189 15.80 24.12 11.63
CA PRO A 189 15.76 23.04 10.65
C PRO A 189 16.71 23.34 9.48
N LYS A 190 17.55 22.37 9.14
CA LYS A 190 18.46 22.42 7.99
C LYS A 190 18.15 21.25 7.05
N SER A 191 18.27 21.46 5.73
CA SER A 191 17.94 20.45 4.73
C SER A 191 18.74 19.15 4.88
N TRP A 192 20.01 19.23 5.28
CA TRP A 192 20.84 18.04 5.50
C TRP A 192 20.34 17.19 6.69
N GLN A 193 19.69 17.79 7.69
CA GLN A 193 19.09 17.03 8.80
C GLN A 193 17.91 16.21 8.29
N THR A 194 17.07 16.79 7.42
CA THR A 194 15.98 16.07 6.73
C THR A 194 16.52 14.92 5.90
N THR A 195 17.64 15.12 5.19
CA THR A 195 18.30 14.05 4.42
C THR A 195 18.78 12.91 5.31
N LEU A 196 19.37 13.21 6.48
CA LEU A 196 19.78 12.16 7.43
C LEU A 196 18.59 11.41 8.02
N LEU A 197 17.49 12.11 8.32
CA LEU A 197 16.24 11.50 8.78
C LEU A 197 15.61 10.62 7.70
N LEU A 198 15.69 11.02 6.43
CA LEU A 198 15.28 10.20 5.28
C LEU A 198 16.12 8.91 5.19
N TRP A 199 17.44 9.02 5.31
CA TRP A 199 18.29 7.83 5.31
C TRP A 199 18.00 6.93 6.51
N ALA A 200 17.72 7.50 7.68
CA ALA A 200 17.32 6.74 8.86
C ALA A 200 15.97 6.02 8.67
N SER A 201 14.97 6.68 8.07
CA SER A 201 13.65 6.07 7.83
C SER A 201 13.74 4.93 6.82
N ILE A 202 14.50 5.11 5.72
CA ILE A 202 14.74 4.05 4.74
C ILE A 202 15.57 2.92 5.36
N ALA A 203 16.63 3.22 6.11
CA ALA A 203 17.44 2.19 6.77
C ALA A 203 16.61 1.37 7.77
N PHE A 204 15.70 2.00 8.51
CA PHE A 204 14.74 1.31 9.37
C PHE A 204 13.80 0.40 8.56
N ALA A 205 13.24 0.89 7.45
CA ALA A 205 12.39 0.11 6.57
C ALA A 205 13.11 -1.09 5.95
N VAL A 206 14.37 -0.92 5.51
CA VAL A 206 15.23 -1.99 5.00
C VAL A 206 15.54 -3.00 6.10
N PHE A 207 15.91 -2.55 7.30
CA PHE A 207 16.14 -3.44 8.44
C PHE A 207 14.90 -4.29 8.76
N PHE A 208 13.73 -3.66 8.81
CA PHE A 208 12.48 -4.36 9.08
C PHE A 208 12.16 -5.40 8.00
N ASN A 209 12.31 -5.02 6.71
CA ASN A 209 12.04 -5.90 5.57
C ASN A 209 13.10 -6.97 5.32
N THR A 210 14.26 -6.89 5.95
CA THR A 210 15.32 -7.92 5.84
C THR A 210 15.34 -8.85 7.04
N ILE A 211 15.18 -8.33 8.26
CA ILE A 211 15.34 -9.09 9.50
C ILE A 211 13.99 -9.52 10.10
N ILE A 212 12.96 -8.67 10.03
CA ILE A 212 11.68 -8.82 10.77
C ILE A 212 10.52 -9.21 9.82
N ILE A 213 10.83 -9.55 8.57
CA ILE A 213 9.83 -9.75 7.51
C ILE A 213 8.75 -10.80 7.82
N SER A 214 9.07 -11.82 8.62
CA SER A 214 8.11 -12.85 9.03
C SER A 214 6.99 -12.31 9.93
N ALA A 215 7.23 -11.19 10.62
CA ALA A 215 6.23 -10.50 11.45
C ALA A 215 5.40 -9.49 10.65
N LEU A 216 5.82 -9.14 9.42
CA LEU A 216 5.19 -8.10 8.61
C LEU A 216 3.67 -8.30 8.48
N PRO A 217 3.12 -9.49 8.13
CA PRO A 217 1.67 -9.66 8.02
C PRO A 217 0.89 -9.37 9.32
N LYS A 218 1.48 -9.69 10.48
CA LYS A 218 0.84 -9.44 11.79
C LYS A 218 0.90 -7.96 12.12
N VAL A 219 2.04 -7.34 11.85
CA VAL A 219 2.28 -5.91 12.09
C VAL A 219 1.36 -5.06 11.22
N GLU A 220 1.17 -5.39 9.95
CA GLU A 220 0.23 -4.68 9.06
C GLU A 220 -1.22 -4.73 9.55
N GLY A 221 -1.65 -5.87 10.12
CA GLY A 221 -2.98 -5.97 10.73
C GLY A 221 -3.15 -5.05 11.95
N VAL A 222 -2.08 -4.87 12.74
CA VAL A 222 -2.08 -3.93 13.89
C VAL A 222 -2.00 -2.48 13.40
N ILE A 223 -1.18 -2.20 12.38
CA ILE A 223 -1.06 -0.86 11.80
C ILE A 223 -2.40 -0.42 11.21
N LEU A 224 -3.18 -1.31 10.58
CA LEU A 224 -4.54 -0.97 10.12
C LEU A 224 -5.43 -0.47 11.27
N ILE A 225 -5.34 -1.09 12.45
CA ILE A 225 -6.09 -0.65 13.62
C ILE A 225 -5.58 0.73 14.07
N LEU A 226 -4.26 0.92 14.14
CA LEU A 226 -3.65 2.21 14.49
C LEU A 226 -3.98 3.31 13.48
N HIS A 227 -4.10 2.97 12.19
CA HIS A 227 -4.48 3.87 11.11
C HIS A 227 -5.89 4.42 11.32
N VAL A 228 -6.85 3.52 11.55
CA VAL A 228 -8.25 3.88 11.76
C VAL A 228 -8.46 4.59 13.10
N LEU A 229 -7.84 4.10 14.18
CA LEU A 229 -7.95 4.75 15.50
C LEU A 229 -7.19 6.08 15.54
N GLY A 230 -6.04 6.15 14.89
CA GLY A 230 -5.23 7.36 14.74
C GLY A 230 -5.98 8.46 14.00
N PHE A 231 -6.70 8.09 12.93
CA PHE A 231 -7.62 9.00 12.25
C PHE A 231 -8.62 9.63 13.22
N PHE A 232 -9.32 8.85 14.04
CA PHE A 232 -10.28 9.40 15.01
C PHE A 232 -9.59 10.18 16.13
N ALA A 233 -8.41 9.76 16.56
CA ALA A 233 -7.61 10.46 17.56
C ALA A 233 -7.12 11.83 17.10
N VAL A 234 -7.03 12.08 15.78
CA VAL A 234 -6.75 13.39 15.20
C VAL A 234 -8.04 14.14 14.86
N LEU A 235 -9.00 13.48 14.21
CA LEU A 235 -10.26 14.08 13.76
C LEU A 235 -11.07 14.64 14.92
N VAL A 236 -11.27 13.86 15.99
CA VAL A 236 -12.17 14.23 17.09
C VAL A 236 -11.67 15.47 17.84
N PRO A 237 -10.41 15.55 18.30
CA PRO A 237 -9.91 16.76 18.94
C PRO A 237 -9.93 17.96 18.00
N LEU A 238 -9.58 17.78 16.72
CA LEU A 238 -9.60 18.87 15.74
C LEU A 238 -11.00 19.47 15.62
N VAL A 239 -12.01 18.65 15.31
CA VAL A 239 -13.39 19.13 15.10
C VAL A 239 -14.03 19.59 16.41
N TYR A 240 -13.72 18.95 17.54
CA TYR A 240 -14.37 19.30 18.80
C TYR A 240 -13.84 20.59 19.43
N LEU A 241 -12.54 20.86 19.30
CA LEU A 241 -11.87 21.97 19.98
C LEU A 241 -11.71 23.21 19.10
N SER A 242 -11.67 23.04 17.77
CA SER A 242 -11.43 24.16 16.85
C SER A 242 -12.68 25.00 16.62
N PRO A 243 -12.52 26.32 16.36
CA PRO A 243 -13.58 27.12 15.77
C PRO A 243 -13.84 26.68 14.32
N HIS A 244 -15.10 26.73 13.90
CA HIS A 244 -15.51 26.31 12.56
C HIS A 244 -15.84 27.50 11.64
N ARG A 245 -15.35 27.44 10.40
CA ARG A 245 -15.75 28.35 9.32
C ARG A 245 -17.15 28.05 8.81
N GLY A 246 -17.76 29.02 8.12
CA GLY A 246 -19.07 28.84 7.48
C GLY A 246 -19.01 27.85 6.31
N ALA A 247 -20.04 27.02 6.17
CA ALA A 247 -20.12 26.00 5.10
C ALA A 247 -20.02 26.63 3.70
N GLU A 248 -20.58 27.82 3.50
CA GLU A 248 -20.46 28.54 2.23
C GLU A 248 -18.99 28.74 1.85
N GLN A 249 -18.16 29.26 2.77
CA GLN A 249 -16.73 29.44 2.52
C GLN A 249 -16.03 28.12 2.20
N VAL A 250 -16.36 27.04 2.91
CA VAL A 250 -15.72 25.73 2.68
C VAL A 250 -16.07 25.15 1.31
N PHE A 251 -17.32 25.27 0.85
CA PHE A 251 -17.78 24.61 -0.37
C PHE A 251 -17.77 25.48 -1.63
N THR A 252 -17.55 26.80 -1.52
CA THR A 252 -17.60 27.72 -2.67
C THR A 252 -16.33 28.54 -2.89
N GLU A 253 -15.43 28.62 -1.90
CA GLU A 253 -14.21 29.42 -2.01
C GLU A 253 -13.15 28.72 -2.90
N PHE A 254 -12.93 29.30 -4.07
CA PHE A 254 -11.81 28.96 -4.95
C PHE A 254 -10.69 29.97 -4.82
N MET A 255 -9.45 29.48 -4.86
CA MET A 255 -8.25 30.31 -4.77
C MET A 255 -7.25 29.95 -5.87
N ASN A 256 -6.47 30.95 -6.28
CA ASN A 256 -5.35 30.81 -7.21
C ASN A 256 -4.15 31.61 -6.68
N ILE A 257 -3.66 31.19 -5.51
CA ILE A 257 -2.49 31.78 -4.86
C ILE A 257 -1.22 31.49 -5.69
N GLY A 258 -1.21 30.39 -6.44
CA GLY A 258 -0.12 30.03 -7.35
C GLY A 258 0.07 30.97 -8.55
N GLY A 259 -0.87 31.89 -8.81
CA GLY A 259 -0.73 32.89 -9.88
C GLY A 259 -0.87 32.31 -11.29
N TRP A 260 -1.59 31.20 -11.45
CA TRP A 260 -1.80 30.57 -12.75
C TRP A 260 -2.71 31.41 -13.66
N GLN A 261 -2.57 31.24 -14.97
CA GLN A 261 -3.31 32.05 -15.95
C GLN A 261 -4.84 31.96 -15.82
N THR A 262 -5.37 30.81 -15.39
CA THR A 262 -6.81 30.61 -15.20
C THR A 262 -7.09 29.81 -13.93
N GLN A 263 -8.27 30.00 -13.34
CA GLN A 263 -8.71 29.21 -12.18
C GLN A 263 -8.82 27.72 -12.51
N GLY A 264 -9.18 27.38 -13.76
CA GLY A 264 -9.22 25.99 -14.21
C GLY A 264 -7.83 25.34 -14.24
N LEU A 265 -6.82 26.04 -14.75
CA LEU A 265 -5.43 25.56 -14.71
C LEU A 265 -4.96 25.41 -13.26
N SER A 266 -5.22 26.41 -12.42
CA SER A 266 -4.91 26.37 -11.00
C SER A 266 -5.52 25.13 -10.33
N PHE A 267 -6.81 24.86 -10.57
CA PHE A 267 -7.49 23.69 -10.04
C PHE A 267 -6.80 22.37 -10.43
N PHE A 268 -6.40 22.21 -11.70
CA PHE A 268 -5.67 21.02 -12.15
C PHE A 268 -4.24 20.92 -11.62
N ILE A 269 -3.62 22.03 -11.21
CA ILE A 269 -2.34 22.00 -10.48
C ILE A 269 -2.55 21.57 -9.03
N GLY A 270 -3.65 22.01 -8.40
CA GLY A 270 -4.01 21.63 -7.03
C GLY A 270 -4.36 20.15 -6.90
N ILE A 271 -5.11 19.60 -7.85
CA ILE A 271 -5.62 18.22 -7.81
C ILE A 271 -4.50 17.15 -7.76
N ILE A 272 -3.27 17.51 -8.15
CA ILE A 272 -2.10 16.63 -8.11
C ILE A 272 -1.84 16.09 -6.69
N ALA A 273 -2.10 16.89 -5.65
CA ALA A 273 -1.95 16.43 -4.27
C ALA A 273 -2.93 15.30 -3.95
N SER A 274 -4.20 15.43 -4.33
CA SER A 274 -5.17 14.34 -4.17
C SER A 274 -4.77 13.10 -5.00
N VAL A 275 -4.26 13.28 -6.22
CA VAL A 275 -3.75 12.16 -7.04
C VAL A 275 -2.64 11.40 -6.31
N PHE A 276 -1.70 12.12 -5.70
CA PHE A 276 -0.61 11.52 -4.93
C PHE A 276 -1.13 10.67 -3.76
N ASN A 277 -2.14 11.15 -3.03
CA ASN A 277 -2.69 10.49 -1.83
C ASN A 277 -3.38 9.14 -2.12
N PHE A 278 -3.69 8.87 -3.39
CA PHE A 278 -4.32 7.63 -3.84
C PHE A 278 -3.34 6.63 -4.50
N LEU A 279 -2.04 6.96 -4.57
CA LEU A 279 -1.03 6.06 -5.12
C LEU A 279 -0.73 4.89 -4.17
N GLY A 280 -0.42 3.73 -4.74
CA GLY A 280 0.16 2.60 -4.01
C GLY A 280 -0.80 1.49 -3.58
N ALA A 281 -2.11 1.60 -3.84
CA ALA A 281 -3.04 0.48 -3.63
C ALA A 281 -2.63 -0.78 -4.42
N ASP A 282 -1.96 -0.62 -5.57
CA ASP A 282 -1.43 -1.72 -6.38
C ASP A 282 -0.24 -2.44 -5.74
N GLY A 283 0.26 -1.97 -4.59
CA GLY A 283 1.26 -2.68 -3.82
C GLY A 283 0.85 -4.11 -3.45
N ALA A 284 -0.45 -4.37 -3.29
CA ALA A 284 -0.96 -5.74 -3.12
C ALA A 284 -0.65 -6.65 -4.32
N VAL A 285 -0.62 -6.11 -5.53
CA VAL A 285 -0.31 -6.87 -6.76
C VAL A 285 1.12 -7.41 -6.70
N HIS A 286 2.07 -6.59 -6.26
CA HIS A 286 3.47 -7.01 -6.14
C HIS A 286 3.68 -8.05 -5.05
N MET A 287 2.80 -8.08 -4.06
CA MET A 287 2.76 -9.10 -3.00
C MET A 287 1.98 -10.37 -3.37
N SER A 288 1.37 -10.48 -4.56
CA SER A 288 0.49 -11.59 -4.95
C SER A 288 1.06 -12.98 -4.68
N GLU A 289 2.37 -13.17 -4.88
CA GLU A 289 3.02 -14.45 -4.67
C GLU A 289 3.25 -14.83 -3.19
N GLU A 290 2.95 -13.93 -2.25
CA GLU A 290 3.00 -14.17 -0.80
C GLU A 290 1.60 -14.23 -0.15
N ILE A 291 0.53 -14.13 -0.96
CA ILE A 291 -0.86 -14.05 -0.49
C ILE A 291 -1.58 -15.38 -0.72
N GLN A 292 -2.33 -15.84 0.28
CA GLN A 292 -3.23 -16.99 0.15
C GLN A 292 -4.45 -16.62 -0.69
N ASN A 293 -4.89 -17.46 -1.63
CA ASN A 293 -6.03 -17.20 -2.50
C ASN A 293 -5.93 -15.83 -3.20
N ALA A 294 -4.76 -15.56 -3.79
CA ALA A 294 -4.38 -14.24 -4.30
C ALA A 294 -5.37 -13.71 -5.37
N ALA A 295 -5.95 -14.60 -6.19
CA ALA A 295 -6.96 -14.26 -7.19
C ALA A 295 -8.23 -13.61 -6.61
N VAL A 296 -8.48 -13.78 -5.31
CA VAL A 296 -9.62 -13.20 -4.61
C VAL A 296 -9.18 -12.10 -3.65
N ILE A 297 -8.07 -12.29 -2.93
CA ILE A 297 -7.65 -11.36 -1.89
C ILE A 297 -7.07 -10.07 -2.47
N VAL A 298 -6.19 -10.16 -3.48
CA VAL A 298 -5.55 -8.99 -4.10
C VAL A 298 -6.58 -7.99 -4.64
N PRO A 299 -7.54 -8.38 -5.50
CA PRO A 299 -8.52 -7.43 -6.03
C PRO A 299 -9.39 -6.79 -4.94
N ARG A 300 -9.80 -7.58 -3.93
CA ARG A 300 -10.59 -7.06 -2.82
C ARG A 300 -9.78 -6.07 -1.99
N ALA A 301 -8.54 -6.39 -1.65
CA ALA A 301 -7.67 -5.50 -0.85
C ALA A 301 -7.48 -4.15 -1.56
N MET A 302 -7.20 -4.15 -2.87
CA MET A 302 -7.09 -2.91 -3.65
C MET A 302 -8.36 -2.06 -3.58
N VAL A 303 -9.52 -2.62 -3.94
CA VAL A 303 -10.78 -1.84 -3.97
C VAL A 303 -11.20 -1.38 -2.57
N PHE A 304 -11.15 -2.26 -1.56
CA PHE A 304 -11.54 -1.89 -0.21
C PHE A 304 -10.58 -0.87 0.42
N SER A 305 -9.28 -0.92 0.13
CA SER A 305 -8.36 0.11 0.61
C SER A 305 -8.63 1.47 -0.01
N VAL A 306 -8.89 1.55 -1.33
CA VAL A 306 -9.28 2.83 -1.97
C VAL A 306 -10.58 3.37 -1.38
N LEU A 307 -11.57 2.51 -1.08
CA LEU A 307 -12.82 2.94 -0.44
C LEU A 307 -12.58 3.45 0.99
N LEU A 308 -11.86 2.68 1.81
CA LEU A 308 -11.59 3.02 3.20
C LEU A 308 -10.76 4.30 3.29
N ASN A 309 -9.60 4.33 2.65
CA ASN A 309 -8.71 5.49 2.68
C ASN A 309 -9.32 6.71 2.00
N GLY A 310 -10.09 6.51 0.93
CA GLY A 310 -10.81 7.60 0.30
C GLY A 310 -11.80 8.27 1.24
N ALA A 311 -12.55 7.47 2.02
CA ALA A 311 -13.48 8.00 3.03
C ALA A 311 -12.75 8.69 4.19
N LEU A 312 -11.66 8.11 4.70
CA LEU A 312 -10.86 8.73 5.77
C LEU A 312 -10.22 10.04 5.30
N GLY A 313 -9.57 10.05 4.14
CA GLY A 313 -8.94 11.24 3.58
C GLY A 313 -9.95 12.33 3.25
N PHE A 314 -11.13 11.98 2.72
CA PHE A 314 -12.20 12.96 2.51
C PHE A 314 -12.69 13.55 3.84
N GLY A 315 -12.87 12.70 4.86
CA GLY A 315 -13.29 13.12 6.18
C GLY A 315 -12.32 14.12 6.82
N ILE A 316 -11.01 13.83 6.77
CA ILE A 316 -10.01 14.75 7.34
C ILE A 316 -9.87 16.03 6.52
N LEU A 317 -10.01 15.96 5.18
CA LEU A 317 -9.99 17.13 4.31
C LEU A 317 -11.12 18.10 4.65
N VAL A 318 -12.34 17.59 4.77
CA VAL A 318 -13.49 18.42 5.16
C VAL A 318 -13.25 19.01 6.56
N ALA A 319 -12.79 18.20 7.51
CA ALA A 319 -12.52 18.67 8.87
C ALA A 319 -11.49 19.80 8.92
N ILE A 320 -10.33 19.64 8.26
CA ILE A 320 -9.29 20.67 8.28
C ILE A 320 -9.75 21.97 7.59
N LEU A 321 -10.55 21.87 6.52
CA LEU A 321 -11.10 23.05 5.85
C LEU A 321 -12.08 23.83 6.74
N PHE A 322 -12.91 23.12 7.52
CA PHE A 322 -13.76 23.76 8.52
C PHE A 322 -12.94 24.35 9.68
N CYS A 323 -11.81 23.74 10.04
CA CYS A 323 -10.99 24.11 11.19
C CYS A 323 -9.76 24.98 10.84
N LEU A 324 -9.70 25.57 9.63
CA LEU A 324 -8.51 26.29 9.11
C LEU A 324 -7.90 27.35 10.05
N GLY A 325 -8.72 28.00 10.88
CA GLY A 325 -8.26 29.09 11.73
C GLY A 325 -7.68 30.26 10.91
N ASP A 326 -6.61 30.87 11.42
CA ASP A 326 -5.82 31.87 10.74
C ASP A 326 -4.92 31.21 9.68
N VAL A 327 -5.32 31.39 8.41
CA VAL A 327 -4.63 30.84 7.25
C VAL A 327 -3.25 31.46 7.06
N GLU A 328 -3.09 32.76 7.31
CA GLU A 328 -1.81 33.45 7.11
C GLU A 328 -0.77 32.93 8.12
N MET A 329 -1.19 32.74 9.38
CA MET A 329 -0.36 32.11 10.40
C MET A 329 0.03 30.68 10.02
N ALA A 330 -0.93 29.89 9.52
CA ALA A 330 -0.66 28.50 9.12
C ALA A 330 0.33 28.42 7.95
N LEU A 331 0.20 29.31 6.96
CA LEU A 331 1.10 29.42 5.82
C LEU A 331 2.50 29.91 6.21
N ALA A 332 2.61 30.75 7.23
CA ALA A 332 3.87 31.27 7.74
C ALA A 332 4.58 30.32 8.73
N SER A 333 4.01 29.14 9.03
CA SER A 333 4.53 28.23 10.04
C SER A 333 5.97 27.77 9.72
N PRO A 334 6.90 27.84 10.69
CA PRO A 334 8.28 27.38 10.50
C PRO A 334 8.40 25.85 10.36
N THR A 335 7.32 25.11 10.62
CA THR A 335 7.26 23.64 10.47
C THR A 335 7.33 23.20 9.00
N GLY A 336 6.98 24.09 8.06
CA GLY A 336 6.78 23.75 6.64
C GLY A 336 5.48 23.00 6.35
N PHE A 337 4.66 22.70 7.37
CA PHE A 337 3.41 21.97 7.26
C PHE A 337 2.26 22.75 7.90
N PRO A 338 1.43 23.45 7.11
CA PRO A 338 0.35 24.30 7.64
C PRO A 338 -0.61 23.58 8.59
N PHE A 339 -0.88 22.29 8.35
CA PHE A 339 -1.77 21.51 9.20
C PHE A 339 -1.30 21.43 10.66
N MET A 340 0.02 21.49 10.93
CA MET A 340 0.56 21.48 12.29
C MET A 340 0.17 22.75 13.05
N ALA A 341 0.25 23.90 12.39
CA ALA A 341 -0.20 25.17 12.95
C ALA A 341 -1.73 25.19 13.11
N ILE A 342 -2.48 24.58 12.18
CA ILE A 342 -3.93 24.45 12.30
C ILE A 342 -4.29 23.59 13.53
N PHE A 343 -3.57 22.49 13.77
CA PHE A 343 -3.77 21.67 14.97
C PHE A 343 -3.46 22.47 16.25
N GLU A 344 -2.40 23.26 16.26
CA GLU A 344 -2.03 24.11 17.40
C GLU A 344 -3.09 25.17 17.69
N GLN A 345 -3.58 25.86 16.66
CA GLN A 345 -4.67 26.83 16.78
C GLN A 345 -5.96 26.19 17.27
N GLY A 346 -6.29 25.00 16.74
CA GLY A 346 -7.52 24.28 17.07
C GLY A 346 -7.54 23.74 18.50
N VAL A 347 -6.47 23.08 18.93
CA VAL A 347 -6.37 22.49 20.28
C VAL A 347 -5.92 23.52 21.32
N GLY A 348 -5.35 24.64 20.90
CA GLY A 348 -4.87 25.71 21.78
C GLY A 348 -3.63 25.34 22.60
N SER A 349 -2.90 24.28 22.22
CA SER A 349 -1.68 23.86 22.92
C SER A 349 -0.68 23.16 22.01
N VAL A 350 0.60 23.54 22.13
CA VAL A 350 1.72 22.91 21.41
C VAL A 350 1.81 21.40 21.72
N PRO A 351 1.78 20.93 23.00
CA PRO A 351 1.88 19.51 23.28
C PRO A 351 0.72 18.69 22.71
N GLY A 352 -0.50 19.25 22.68
CA GLY A 352 -1.67 18.59 22.10
C GLY A 352 -1.51 18.41 20.59
N ALA A 353 -1.17 19.50 19.89
CA ALA A 353 -0.94 19.48 18.44
C ALA A 353 0.26 18.60 18.06
N GLN A 354 1.34 18.63 18.85
CA GLN A 354 2.51 17.77 18.67
C GLN A 354 2.17 16.28 18.86
N THR A 355 1.29 15.96 19.81
CA THR A 355 0.79 14.59 20.01
C THR A 355 0.02 14.11 18.79
N MET A 356 -0.89 14.94 18.26
CA MET A 356 -1.63 14.63 17.03
C MET A 356 -0.68 14.43 15.84
N ALA A 357 0.29 15.33 15.65
CA ALA A 357 1.27 15.23 14.56
C ALA A 357 2.19 14.00 14.69
N SER A 358 2.50 13.56 15.92
CA SER A 358 3.31 12.36 16.17
C SER A 358 2.61 11.06 15.76
N ILE A 359 1.27 11.03 15.79
CA ILE A 359 0.49 9.90 15.26
C ILE A 359 0.76 9.74 13.75
N LEU A 360 0.74 10.84 12.99
CA LEU A 360 1.07 10.81 11.57
C LEU A 360 2.52 10.37 11.33
N VAL A 361 3.48 10.81 12.16
CA VAL A 361 4.89 10.37 12.06
C VAL A 361 4.99 8.85 12.14
N ILE A 362 4.32 8.25 13.12
CA ILE A 362 4.35 6.80 13.32
C ILE A 362 3.75 6.08 12.10
N LEU A 363 2.58 6.53 11.63
CA LEU A 363 1.90 5.91 10.48
C LEU A 363 2.66 6.08 9.17
N MET A 364 3.29 7.24 8.95
CA MET A 364 4.15 7.50 7.78
C MET A 364 5.42 6.64 7.77
N LEU A 365 6.05 6.45 8.94
CA LEU A 365 7.19 5.53 9.08
C LEU A 365 6.77 4.08 8.82
N CYS A 366 5.60 3.66 9.30
CA CYS A 366 5.01 2.36 8.96
C CYS A 366 4.74 2.23 7.46
N GLY A 367 4.16 3.24 6.81
CA GLY A 367 3.98 3.29 5.35
C GLY A 367 5.30 3.15 4.57
N THR A 368 6.38 3.73 5.10
CA THR A 368 7.72 3.59 4.52
C THR A 368 8.21 2.12 4.57
N VAL A 369 7.86 1.36 5.62
CA VAL A 369 8.15 -0.08 5.68
C VAL A 369 7.38 -0.83 4.59
N SER A 370 6.08 -0.53 4.43
CA SER A 370 5.21 -1.23 3.48
C SER A 370 5.56 -0.91 2.02
N VAL A 371 5.90 0.35 1.69
CA VAL A 371 6.32 0.73 0.32
C VAL A 371 7.63 0.06 -0.07
N VAL A 372 8.62 -0.04 0.83
CA VAL A 372 9.88 -0.77 0.58
C VAL A 372 9.61 -2.26 0.34
N ALA A 373 8.67 -2.84 1.08
CA ALA A 373 8.24 -4.21 0.85
C ALA A 373 7.70 -4.38 -0.58
N SER A 374 6.73 -3.57 -0.99
CA SER A 374 6.15 -3.63 -2.35
C SER A 374 7.20 -3.40 -3.44
N ALA A 375 7.98 -2.33 -3.31
CA ALA A 375 8.99 -1.91 -4.28
C ALA A 375 10.07 -3.00 -4.48
N SER A 376 10.48 -3.67 -3.40
CA SER A 376 11.43 -4.79 -3.50
C SER A 376 10.85 -5.99 -4.25
N ARG A 377 9.55 -6.31 -4.07
CA ARG A 377 8.90 -7.42 -4.79
C ARG A 377 8.69 -7.09 -6.26
N MET A 378 8.31 -5.85 -6.56
CA MET A 378 8.21 -5.39 -7.93
C MET A 378 9.56 -5.50 -8.64
N THR A 379 10.63 -4.96 -8.03
CA THR A 379 12.01 -5.02 -8.54
C THR A 379 12.48 -6.46 -8.74
N TRP A 380 12.24 -7.33 -7.76
CA TRP A 380 12.56 -8.76 -7.85
C TRP A 380 11.81 -9.45 -9.00
N SER A 381 10.50 -9.22 -9.11
CA SER A 381 9.66 -9.86 -10.12
C SER A 381 10.12 -9.51 -11.54
N PHE A 382 10.45 -8.24 -11.77
CA PHE A 382 10.98 -7.78 -13.05
C PHE A 382 12.40 -8.29 -13.34
N ALA A 383 13.28 -8.36 -12.33
CA ALA A 383 14.57 -9.03 -12.47
C ALA A 383 14.42 -10.52 -12.81
N ARG A 384 13.51 -11.24 -12.15
CA ARG A 384 13.24 -12.66 -12.44
C ARG A 384 12.84 -12.87 -13.90
N ASP A 385 12.12 -11.91 -14.49
CA ASP A 385 11.72 -11.92 -15.89
C ASP A 385 12.77 -11.30 -16.84
N ARG A 386 14.01 -11.11 -16.36
CA ARG A 386 15.16 -10.56 -17.11
C ARG A 386 14.95 -9.11 -17.59
N GLY A 387 14.13 -8.35 -16.90
CA GLY A 387 13.82 -6.94 -17.21
C GLY A 387 14.90 -5.94 -16.77
N LEU A 388 15.77 -6.32 -15.83
CA LEU A 388 16.81 -5.44 -15.27
C LEU A 388 18.23 -5.87 -15.66
N PRO A 389 19.18 -4.92 -15.82
CA PRO A 389 20.61 -5.22 -15.80
C PRO A 389 20.98 -5.94 -14.50
N GLY A 390 21.89 -6.90 -14.57
CA GLY A 390 22.28 -7.67 -13.38
C GLY A 390 21.20 -8.62 -12.84
N TRP A 391 20.15 -8.91 -13.62
CA TRP A 391 19.03 -9.77 -13.24
C TRP A 391 19.42 -11.13 -12.64
N VAL A 392 20.59 -11.68 -13.01
CA VAL A 392 21.11 -12.94 -12.46
C VAL A 392 21.39 -12.84 -10.95
N HIS A 393 21.76 -11.67 -10.45
CA HIS A 393 22.01 -11.43 -9.03
C HIS A 393 20.73 -10.98 -8.33
N ILE A 394 20.02 -10.01 -8.91
CA ILE A 394 18.80 -9.41 -8.32
C ILE A 394 17.64 -10.42 -8.28
N GLY A 395 17.51 -11.28 -9.30
CA GLY A 395 16.41 -12.26 -9.39
C GLY A 395 16.57 -13.48 -8.48
N LYS A 396 17.74 -13.66 -7.83
CA LYS A 396 17.98 -14.80 -6.93
C LYS A 396 17.25 -14.60 -5.60
N VAL A 397 16.54 -15.64 -5.17
CA VAL A 397 15.90 -15.67 -3.85
C VAL A 397 16.84 -16.37 -2.86
N GLY A 398 17.26 -15.66 -1.81
CA GLY A 398 17.68 -16.29 -0.56
C GLY A 398 16.45 -16.41 0.33
N LEU A 399 16.12 -17.59 0.84
CA LEU A 399 15.00 -17.74 1.79
C LEU A 399 15.42 -17.17 3.16
N PRO A 400 14.56 -16.45 3.90
CA PRO A 400 13.10 -16.35 3.77
C PRO A 400 12.58 -15.18 2.90
N SER A 401 13.43 -14.24 2.50
CA SER A 401 13.18 -13.15 1.55
C SER A 401 14.52 -12.73 0.94
N PRO A 402 14.61 -12.29 -0.33
CA PRO A 402 15.89 -11.91 -0.92
C PRO A 402 16.39 -10.62 -0.27
N PRO A 403 17.33 -10.66 0.69
CA PRO A 403 17.75 -9.47 1.43
C PRO A 403 18.43 -8.48 0.49
N GLN A 404 19.02 -9.01 -0.58
CA GLN A 404 19.71 -8.27 -1.64
C GLN A 404 18.77 -7.33 -2.42
N VAL A 405 17.53 -7.72 -2.68
CA VAL A 405 16.61 -6.87 -3.45
C VAL A 405 16.03 -5.76 -2.59
N VAL A 406 15.80 -6.05 -1.31
CA VAL A 406 15.39 -5.05 -0.33
C VAL A 406 16.48 -4.00 -0.11
N ILE A 407 17.77 -4.38 -0.14
CA ILE A 407 18.89 -3.43 -0.01
C ILE A 407 19.10 -2.57 -1.28
N LEU A 408 18.77 -3.12 -2.45
CA LEU A 408 18.88 -2.40 -3.73
C LEU A 408 17.71 -1.46 -4.02
N THR A 409 16.62 -1.60 -3.25
CA THR A 409 15.41 -0.78 -3.30
C THR A 409 15.48 0.25 -2.18
#